data_AF-A0A524HWE7-F1
#
_entry.id   AF-A0A524HWE7-F1
#
_cell.length_a   1.000
_cell.length_b   1.000
_cell.length_c   1.000
_cell.angle_alpha   90.00
_cell.angle_beta   90.00
_cell.angle_gamma   90.00
#
_symmetry.space_group_name_H-M   'P 1'
#
loop_
_entity.id
_entity.type
_entity.pdbx_description
1 polymer ?
#
loop_
_entity_poly.entity_id
_entity_poly.type
_entity_poly.pdbx_seq_one_letter_code
_entity_poly.pdbx_strand_id
1 'polypeptide(L)'
;MVHLRKAKVMFLRRSSLICAFSLIVALSALPAAGQTRSIGDVFRNFETICLAYAEQGYSLDVRASIDRAGFQFLQKTGDGEDGYGLGAVQLIIGNKGCAFGMPELPFAQMSEWTTEWAMFNGLEIAQMKMNASGKQYWIWSGHDFSVVLEEGEFPGGTPMSGLILTREQ
;
A
#
# COMPACT_ATOMS: atom_id res chain seq x y z
N MET A 1 -79.04 34.15 -7.12
CA MET A 1 -78.06 35.16 -7.55
C MET A 1 -77.10 34.50 -8.53
N VAL A 2 -77.12 34.98 -9.77
CA VAL A 2 -76.29 34.54 -10.88
C VAL A 2 -74.92 35.22 -10.79
N HIS A 3 -73.93 34.65 -11.49
CA HIS A 3 -72.70 35.24 -12.02
C HIS A 3 -71.46 35.15 -11.11
N LEU A 4 -70.24 34.85 -11.58
CA LEU A 4 -69.60 34.95 -12.91
C LEU A 4 -68.22 34.28 -12.71
N ARG A 5 -67.73 33.33 -13.51
CA ARG A 5 -66.79 33.53 -14.65
C ARG A 5 -65.98 32.24 -14.82
N LYS A 6 -65.80 31.78 -16.05
CA LYS A 6 -64.49 31.77 -16.73
C LYS A 6 -64.64 31.11 -18.10
N ALA A 7 -64.39 31.90 -19.14
CA ALA A 7 -64.12 31.44 -20.49
C ALA A 7 -62.61 31.25 -20.68
N LYS A 8 -62.21 30.25 -21.46
CA LYS A 8 -61.05 30.22 -22.38
C LYS A 8 -61.08 28.87 -23.10
N VAL A 9 -61.63 28.82 -24.31
CA VAL A 9 -60.94 29.00 -25.61
C VAL A 9 -59.85 27.95 -25.83
N MET A 10 -60.19 27.01 -26.69
CA MET A 10 -59.37 25.99 -27.32
C MET A 10 -58.61 26.61 -28.50
N PHE A 11 -57.31 26.38 -28.65
CA PHE A 11 -56.59 26.64 -29.89
C PHE A 11 -55.52 25.58 -30.17
N LEU A 12 -55.46 25.21 -31.45
CA LEU A 12 -54.76 24.10 -32.09
C LEU A 12 -53.23 24.24 -32.18
N ARG A 13 -52.57 23.07 -32.18
CA ARG A 13 -51.42 22.61 -32.99
C ARG A 13 -50.44 23.67 -33.55
N ARG A 14 -49.14 23.45 -33.31
CA ARG A 14 -48.14 23.26 -34.39
C ARG A 14 -46.77 22.77 -33.87
N SER A 15 -46.21 21.87 -34.68
CA SER A 15 -44.90 21.25 -34.64
C SER A 15 -43.74 22.24 -34.50
N SER A 16 -42.77 21.89 -33.66
CA SER A 16 -41.39 22.36 -33.78
C SER A 16 -40.45 21.21 -33.45
N LEU A 17 -39.54 20.94 -34.39
CA LEU A 17 -38.40 20.03 -34.25
C LEU A 17 -37.64 20.32 -32.94
N ILE A 18 -37.28 19.28 -32.20
CA ILE A 18 -36.16 19.36 -31.26
C ILE A 18 -35.06 18.46 -31.81
N CYS A 19 -33.97 19.10 -32.22
CA CYS A 19 -32.72 18.49 -32.62
C CYS A 19 -32.25 17.45 -31.60
N ALA A 20 -31.85 16.30 -32.12
CA ALA A 20 -31.02 15.35 -31.42
C ALA A 20 -29.72 16.03 -30.97
N PHE A 21 -29.54 16.17 -29.67
CA PHE A 21 -28.22 16.29 -29.07
C PHE A 21 -27.79 14.90 -28.61
N SER A 22 -26.99 14.26 -29.48
CA SER A 22 -26.10 13.19 -29.09
C SER A 22 -24.98 13.74 -28.19
N LEU A 23 -24.31 12.81 -27.48
CA LEU A 23 -23.12 13.00 -26.64
C LEU A 23 -23.42 13.61 -25.25
N ILE A 24 -23.00 13.05 -24.11
CA ILE A 24 -21.84 12.20 -23.82
C ILE A 24 -22.24 11.24 -22.70
N VAL A 25 -22.02 9.93 -22.92
CA VAL A 25 -21.88 8.96 -21.84
C VAL A 25 -20.66 9.39 -21.04
N ALA A 26 -20.86 10.14 -19.97
CA ALA A 26 -19.83 10.32 -18.96
C ALA A 26 -19.73 8.97 -18.23
N LEU A 27 -18.95 8.06 -18.81
CA LEU A 27 -18.13 7.14 -18.04
C LEU A 27 -17.25 8.06 -17.19
N SER A 28 -17.75 8.46 -16.02
CA SER A 28 -16.86 8.82 -14.92
C SER A 28 -16.11 7.54 -14.64
N ALA A 29 -14.93 7.45 -15.25
CA ALA A 29 -13.88 6.56 -14.85
C ALA A 29 -13.86 6.58 -13.33
N LEU A 30 -14.20 5.44 -12.72
CA LEU A 30 -13.62 5.08 -11.46
C LEU A 30 -12.15 5.51 -11.53
N PRO A 31 -11.58 6.19 -10.51
CA PRO A 31 -10.15 6.12 -10.39
C PRO A 31 -9.85 4.63 -10.48
N ALA A 32 -9.03 4.25 -11.47
CA ALA A 32 -8.48 2.91 -11.48
C ALA A 32 -7.88 2.75 -10.09
N ALA A 33 -8.57 2.03 -9.23
CA ALA A 33 -7.99 1.46 -8.03
C ALA A 33 -6.84 0.67 -8.60
N GLY A 34 -5.65 1.29 -8.54
CA GLY A 34 -4.44 0.75 -9.13
C GLY A 34 -4.37 -0.67 -8.65
N GLN A 35 -4.27 -1.58 -9.63
CA GLN A 35 -4.18 -3.03 -9.43
C GLN A 35 -3.68 -3.33 -8.03
N THR A 36 -4.53 -3.93 -7.22
CA THR A 36 -4.11 -4.65 -6.02
C THR A 36 -3.08 -5.67 -6.49
N ARG A 37 -1.80 -5.26 -6.49
CA ARG A 37 -0.68 -6.17 -6.63
C ARG A 37 -0.88 -7.19 -5.52
N SER A 38 -0.89 -8.46 -5.90
CA SER A 38 -1.19 -9.53 -4.95
C SER A 38 -0.20 -9.46 -3.78
N ILE A 39 -0.58 -9.97 -2.61
CA ILE A 39 0.37 -10.06 -1.48
C ILE A 39 1.68 -10.77 -1.89
N GLY A 40 1.58 -11.74 -2.80
CA GLY A 40 2.73 -12.42 -3.39
C GLY A 40 3.67 -11.49 -4.16
N ASP A 41 3.17 -10.41 -4.77
CA ASP A 41 4.02 -9.41 -5.43
C ASP A 41 4.74 -8.51 -4.43
N VAL A 42 4.10 -8.19 -3.29
CA VAL A 42 4.72 -7.41 -2.20
C VAL A 42 5.85 -8.22 -1.57
N PHE A 43 5.59 -9.48 -1.21
CA PHE A 43 6.63 -10.35 -0.64
C PHE A 43 7.74 -10.68 -1.65
N ARG A 44 7.43 -10.84 -2.94
CA ARG A 44 8.48 -11.04 -3.96
C ARG A 44 9.38 -9.81 -4.10
N ASN A 45 8.81 -8.62 -4.07
CA ASN A 45 9.59 -7.38 -4.06
C ASN A 45 10.41 -7.25 -2.77
N PHE A 46 9.83 -7.62 -1.63
CA PHE A 46 10.52 -7.70 -0.34
C PHE A 46 11.72 -8.64 -0.42
N GLU A 47 11.53 -9.89 -0.85
CA GLU A 47 12.61 -10.87 -1.03
C GLU A 47 13.70 -10.32 -1.95
N THR A 48 13.31 -9.85 -3.14
CA THR A 48 14.26 -9.39 -4.16
C THR A 48 15.08 -8.18 -3.69
N ILE A 49 14.47 -7.24 -2.98
CA ILE A 49 15.12 -5.99 -2.58
C ILE A 49 15.82 -6.14 -1.23
N CYS A 50 15.13 -6.66 -0.20
CA CYS A 50 15.67 -6.74 1.14
C CYS A 50 16.74 -7.82 1.29
N LEU A 51 16.63 -8.96 0.62
CA LEU A 51 17.72 -9.96 0.66
C LEU A 51 18.94 -9.46 -0.12
N ALA A 52 18.75 -8.86 -1.29
CA ALA A 52 19.86 -8.24 -2.02
C ALA A 52 20.55 -7.14 -1.19
N TYR A 53 19.77 -6.32 -0.47
CA TYR A 53 20.31 -5.33 0.46
C TYR A 53 21.05 -5.97 1.63
N ALA A 54 20.53 -7.05 2.22
CA ALA A 54 21.19 -7.75 3.32
C ALA A 54 22.54 -8.36 2.90
N GLU A 55 22.62 -8.90 1.67
CA GLU A 55 23.83 -9.50 1.13
C GLU A 55 24.88 -8.45 0.73
N GLN A 56 24.45 -7.37 0.07
CA GLN A 56 25.36 -6.47 -0.66
C GLN A 56 25.44 -5.06 -0.06
N GLY A 57 24.61 -4.75 0.93
CA GLY A 57 24.40 -3.39 1.41
C GLY A 57 23.75 -2.51 0.34
N TYR A 58 23.87 -1.19 0.51
CA TYR A 58 23.32 -0.25 -0.47
C TYR A 58 24.19 -0.22 -1.73
N SER A 59 23.70 -0.80 -2.83
CA SER A 59 24.43 -0.94 -4.09
C SER A 59 23.61 -0.46 -5.30
N LEU A 60 24.27 -0.34 -6.46
CA LEU A 60 23.58 -0.06 -7.72
C LEU A 60 22.58 -1.17 -8.09
N ASP A 61 22.86 -2.41 -7.72
CA ASP A 61 21.98 -3.56 -8.00
C ASP A 61 20.72 -3.54 -7.13
N VAL A 62 20.87 -3.14 -5.85
CA VAL A 62 19.72 -2.89 -4.97
C VAL A 62 18.89 -1.74 -5.52
N ARG A 63 19.53 -0.63 -5.92
CA ARG A 63 18.82 0.52 -6.54
C ARG A 63 18.07 0.11 -7.81
N ALA A 64 18.70 -0.67 -8.69
CA ALA A 64 18.07 -1.18 -9.90
C ALA A 64 16.90 -2.13 -9.60
N SER A 65 16.97 -2.88 -8.50
CA SER A 65 15.87 -3.76 -8.06
C SER A 65 14.68 -2.96 -7.52
N ILE A 66 14.94 -1.89 -6.77
CA ILE A 66 13.92 -0.92 -6.33
C ILE A 66 13.21 -0.30 -7.54
N ASP A 67 13.98 0.19 -8.51
CA ASP A 67 13.43 0.84 -9.71
C ASP A 67 12.64 -0.16 -10.58
N ARG A 68 13.12 -1.39 -10.75
CA ARG A 68 12.39 -2.46 -11.48
C ARG A 68 11.09 -2.88 -10.79
N ALA A 69 11.06 -2.87 -9.46
CA ALA A 69 9.83 -3.10 -8.69
C ALA A 69 8.83 -1.94 -8.84
N GLY A 70 9.27 -0.79 -9.36
CA GLY A 70 8.46 0.40 -9.61
C GLY A 70 8.36 1.34 -8.41
N PHE A 71 9.19 1.12 -7.37
CA PHE A 71 9.26 2.02 -6.22
C PHE A 71 9.89 3.34 -6.62
N GLN A 72 9.23 4.43 -6.25
CA GLN A 72 9.70 5.79 -6.51
C GLN A 72 10.30 6.37 -5.23
N PHE A 73 11.41 7.08 -5.36
CA PHE A 73 11.98 7.81 -4.23
C PHE A 73 11.00 8.88 -3.76
N LEU A 74 10.74 8.91 -2.45
CA LEU A 74 9.88 9.89 -1.81
C LEU A 74 10.72 10.94 -1.09
N GLN A 75 11.55 10.48 -0.15
CA GLN A 75 12.25 11.37 0.78
C GLN A 75 13.42 10.67 1.48
N LYS A 76 14.32 11.47 2.06
CA LYS A 76 15.18 11.04 3.16
C LYS A 76 14.40 11.14 4.47
N THR A 77 14.43 10.10 5.31
CA THR A 77 13.82 10.14 6.66
C THR A 77 14.63 11.04 7.59
N GLY A 78 14.06 11.39 8.76
CA GLY A 78 14.78 12.14 9.79
C GLY A 78 16.03 11.43 10.31
N ASP A 79 16.06 10.10 10.22
CA ASP A 79 17.19 9.23 10.57
C ASP A 79 18.21 9.08 9.41
N GLY A 80 17.98 9.74 8.28
CA GLY A 80 18.85 9.70 7.11
C GLY A 80 18.67 8.47 6.22
N GLU A 81 17.56 7.74 6.35
CA GLU A 81 17.23 6.54 5.56
C GLU A 81 16.54 6.94 4.25
N ASP A 82 16.67 6.12 3.21
CA ASP A 82 16.01 6.39 1.93
C ASP A 82 14.60 5.79 1.94
N GLY A 83 13.59 6.65 1.79
CA GLY A 83 12.19 6.28 1.72
C GLY A 83 11.65 6.25 0.30
N TYR A 84 10.94 5.17 -0.01
CA TYR A 84 10.38 4.86 -1.31
C TYR A 84 8.89 4.53 -1.20
N GLY A 85 8.15 4.76 -2.28
CA GLY A 85 6.71 4.53 -2.35
C GLY A 85 6.28 3.82 -3.63
N LEU A 86 5.28 2.96 -3.50
CA LEU A 86 4.60 2.29 -4.61
C LEU A 86 3.14 2.03 -4.20
N GLY A 87 2.22 2.84 -4.73
CA GLY A 87 0.81 2.76 -4.33
C GLY A 87 0.67 2.96 -2.82
N ALA A 88 0.14 1.95 -2.11
CA ALA A 88 -0.02 1.96 -0.66
C ALA A 88 1.19 1.36 0.11
N VAL A 89 2.22 0.89 -0.60
CA VAL A 89 3.41 0.28 0.02
C VAL A 89 4.50 1.33 0.17
N GLN A 90 5.12 1.37 1.35
CA GLN A 90 6.33 2.13 1.63
C GLN A 90 7.51 1.19 1.84
N LEU A 91 8.67 1.58 1.34
CA LEU A 91 9.93 0.88 1.51
C LEU A 91 10.94 1.84 2.13
N ILE A 92 11.64 1.40 3.18
CA ILE A 92 12.71 2.15 3.84
C ILE A 92 13.99 1.34 3.73
N ILE A 93 15.04 1.95 3.20
CA ILE A 93 16.38 1.37 3.14
C ILE A 93 17.32 2.22 3.99
N GLY A 94 17.89 1.62 5.04
CA GLY A 94 18.70 2.36 5.99
C GLY A 94 19.57 1.46 6.87
N ASN A 95 20.26 2.08 7.84
CA ASN A 95 21.20 1.39 8.72
C ASN A 95 20.54 0.29 9.58
N LYS A 96 19.23 0.42 9.83
CA LYS A 96 18.43 -0.55 10.61
C LYS A 96 17.94 -1.75 9.78
N GLY A 97 18.23 -1.77 8.47
CA GLY A 97 17.82 -2.84 7.56
C GLY A 97 16.99 -2.35 6.39
N CYS A 98 16.24 -3.29 5.81
CA CYS A 98 15.28 -3.02 4.74
C CYS A 98 13.88 -3.30 5.27
N ALA A 99 12.98 -2.31 5.17
CA ALA A 99 11.65 -2.38 5.75
C ALA A 99 10.55 -2.11 4.74
N PHE A 100 9.47 -2.88 4.78
CA PHE A 100 8.26 -2.72 3.98
C PHE A 100 7.05 -2.47 4.88
N GLY A 101 6.32 -1.39 4.62
CA GLY A 101 5.18 -0.98 5.42
C GLY A 101 3.96 -0.70 4.56
N MET A 102 2.77 -0.92 5.12
CA MET A 102 1.49 -0.65 4.46
C MET A 102 0.54 0.03 5.45
N PRO A 103 0.22 1.33 5.30
CA PRO A 103 -0.58 2.08 6.28
C PRO A 103 -1.98 1.51 6.53
N GLU A 104 -2.63 0.96 5.50
CA GLU A 104 -4.01 0.47 5.57
C GLU A 104 -4.11 -1.02 5.91
N LEU A 105 -2.97 -1.70 6.09
CA LEU A 105 -2.97 -3.13 6.37
C LEU A 105 -2.98 -3.39 7.88
N PRO A 106 -4.03 -4.03 8.43
CA PRO A 106 -4.07 -4.37 9.84
C PRO A 106 -2.90 -5.28 10.23
N PHE A 107 -2.37 -5.10 11.44
CA PHE A 107 -1.27 -5.93 11.95
C PHE A 107 -1.57 -7.44 11.84
N ALA A 108 -2.77 -7.86 12.23
CA ALA A 108 -3.20 -9.26 12.17
C ALA A 108 -3.14 -9.84 10.75
N GLN A 109 -3.49 -9.03 9.74
CA GLN A 109 -3.42 -9.49 8.36
C GLN A 109 -1.97 -9.56 7.87
N MET A 110 -1.14 -8.59 8.23
CA MET A 110 0.29 -8.63 7.91
C MET A 110 0.99 -9.80 8.62
N SER A 111 0.60 -10.12 9.85
CA SER A 111 1.20 -11.22 10.62
C SER A 111 0.82 -12.59 10.07
N GLU A 112 -0.42 -12.80 9.63
CA GLU A 112 -0.84 -14.02 8.92
C GLU A 112 0.03 -14.24 7.68
N TRP A 113 0.14 -13.23 6.82
CA TRP A 113 0.93 -13.32 5.59
C TRP A 113 2.42 -13.53 5.86
N THR A 114 2.96 -12.84 6.85
CA THR A 114 4.37 -12.99 7.26
C THR A 114 4.62 -14.38 7.81
N THR A 115 3.69 -14.94 8.58
CA THR A 115 3.84 -16.28 9.15
C THR A 115 3.93 -17.34 8.04
N GLU A 116 3.03 -17.29 7.06
CA GLU A 116 3.07 -18.21 5.91
C GLU A 116 4.38 -18.10 5.13
N TRP A 117 4.80 -16.87 4.83
CA TRP A 117 6.04 -16.59 4.13
C TRP A 117 7.28 -17.04 4.93
N ALA A 118 7.31 -16.77 6.23
CA ALA A 118 8.42 -17.12 7.12
C ALA A 118 8.57 -18.63 7.23
N MET A 119 7.46 -19.36 7.40
CA MET A 119 7.46 -20.83 7.40
C MET A 119 7.95 -21.42 6.08
N PHE A 120 7.53 -20.83 4.95
CA PHE A 120 8.02 -21.26 3.63
C PHE A 120 9.54 -21.08 3.48
N ASN A 121 10.09 -20.03 4.08
CA ASN A 121 11.53 -19.74 4.07
C ASN A 121 12.31 -20.42 5.22
N GLY A 122 11.67 -21.31 5.98
CA GLY A 122 12.31 -22.05 7.07
C GLY A 122 12.70 -21.19 8.28
N LEU A 123 12.06 -20.02 8.45
CA LEU A 123 12.23 -19.20 9.64
C LEU A 123 11.30 -19.69 10.75
N GLU A 124 11.81 -19.70 11.97
CA GLU A 124 11.05 -20.10 13.15
C GLU A 124 10.65 -18.87 13.96
N ILE A 125 9.46 -18.93 14.59
CA ILE A 125 9.05 -17.89 15.53
C ILE A 125 10.02 -17.92 16.72
N ALA A 126 10.82 -16.86 16.83
CA ALA A 126 11.75 -16.70 17.94
C ALA A 126 11.08 -15.98 19.12
N GLN A 127 10.24 -14.98 18.82
CA GLN A 127 9.66 -14.12 19.85
C GLN A 127 8.35 -13.47 19.42
N MET A 128 7.41 -13.40 20.36
CA MET A 128 6.23 -12.55 20.27
C MET A 128 6.14 -11.72 21.54
N LYS A 129 5.99 -10.40 21.41
CA LYS A 129 5.93 -9.45 22.53
C LYS A 129 4.89 -8.36 22.27
N MET A 130 4.46 -7.73 23.36
CA MET A 130 3.81 -6.43 23.33
C MET A 130 4.77 -5.40 23.93
N ASN A 131 4.90 -4.24 23.29
CA ASN A 131 5.68 -3.13 23.84
C ASN A 131 4.89 -2.38 24.94
N ALA A 132 5.53 -1.41 25.60
CA ALA A 132 4.90 -0.66 26.70
C ALA A 132 3.66 0.17 26.27
N SER A 133 3.50 0.42 24.97
CA SER A 133 2.35 1.10 24.38
C SER A 133 1.23 0.15 23.95
N GLY A 134 1.37 -1.16 24.22
CA GLY A 134 0.40 -2.19 23.86
C GLY A 134 0.46 -2.65 22.40
N LYS A 135 1.48 -2.21 21.65
CA LYS A 135 1.69 -2.59 20.25
C LYS A 135 2.38 -3.94 20.15
N GLN A 136 2.06 -4.72 19.12
CA GLN A 136 2.63 -6.03 18.90
C GLN A 136 3.97 -6.01 18.16
N TYR A 137 4.81 -6.99 18.51
CA TYR A 137 6.16 -7.15 17.99
C TYR A 137 6.47 -8.64 17.84
N TRP A 138 6.70 -9.10 16.60
CA TRP A 138 6.92 -10.52 16.28
C TRP A 138 8.26 -10.67 15.57
N ILE A 139 9.08 -11.63 16.01
CA ILE A 139 10.36 -11.97 15.38
C ILE A 139 10.31 -13.41 14.88
N TRP A 140 10.67 -13.59 13.61
CA TRP A 140 11.09 -14.86 13.05
C TRP A 140 12.59 -14.83 12.83
N SER A 141 13.31 -15.85 13.30
CA SER A 141 14.76 -15.95 13.17
C SER A 141 15.11 -17.09 12.21
N GLY A 142 16.07 -16.81 11.32
CA GLY A 142 16.75 -17.79 10.50
C GLY A 142 18.24 -17.82 10.83
N HIS A 143 19.00 -18.56 10.01
CA HIS A 143 20.45 -18.63 10.15
C HIS A 143 21.14 -17.31 9.72
N ASP A 144 20.70 -16.73 8.61
CA ASP A 144 21.39 -15.58 7.98
C ASP A 144 20.72 -14.23 8.27
N PHE A 145 19.43 -14.25 8.63
CA PHE A 145 18.65 -13.04 8.87
C PHE A 145 17.49 -13.31 9.83
N SER A 146 16.99 -12.24 10.43
CA SER A 146 15.73 -12.21 11.15
C SER A 146 14.74 -11.27 10.46
N VAL A 147 13.47 -11.62 10.58
CA VAL A 147 12.36 -10.79 10.13
C VAL A 147 11.56 -10.36 11.33
N VAL A 148 11.32 -9.06 11.41
CA VAL A 148 10.59 -8.42 12.48
C VAL A 148 9.32 -7.81 11.91
N LEU A 149 8.19 -8.05 12.54
CA LEU A 149 6.94 -7.36 12.26
C LEU A 149 6.59 -6.49 13.47
N GLU A 150 6.51 -5.19 13.25
CA GLU A 150 6.18 -4.20 14.30
C GLU A 150 4.86 -3.49 14.00
N GLU A 151 4.03 -3.30 15.03
CA GLU A 151 2.78 -2.54 14.93
C GLU A 151 3.01 -1.06 15.21
N GLY A 152 2.82 -0.20 14.20
CA GLY A 152 2.81 1.26 14.38
C GLY A 152 4.16 1.88 14.74
N GLU A 153 5.27 1.15 14.57
CA GLU A 153 6.66 1.60 14.84
C GLU A 153 7.56 1.39 13.61
N PHE A 154 7.00 1.60 12.42
CA PHE A 154 7.75 1.45 11.18
C PHE A 154 8.95 2.42 11.08
N PRO A 155 10.10 1.99 10.53
CA PRO A 155 11.26 2.84 10.28
C PRO A 155 10.91 4.12 9.51
N GLY A 156 11.71 5.18 9.73
CA GLY A 156 11.41 6.50 9.21
C GLY A 156 10.30 7.28 9.94
N GLY A 157 9.73 6.73 11.01
CA GLY A 157 8.80 7.43 11.91
C GLY A 157 7.34 7.44 11.45
N THR A 158 6.98 6.62 10.47
CA THR A 158 5.59 6.55 9.99
C THR A 158 4.79 5.57 10.86
N PRO A 159 3.64 5.96 11.43
CA PRO A 159 2.87 5.10 12.32
C PRO A 159 2.08 4.05 11.52
N MET A 160 2.75 2.98 11.10
CA MET A 160 2.14 1.85 10.39
C MET A 160 2.73 0.51 10.85
N SER A 161 2.06 -0.58 10.50
CA SER A 161 2.64 -1.91 10.61
C SER A 161 3.63 -2.14 9.47
N GLY A 162 4.75 -2.78 9.77
CA GLY A 162 5.69 -3.14 8.72
C GLY A 162 6.67 -4.24 9.09
N LEU A 163 7.16 -4.86 8.03
CA LEU A 163 8.15 -5.92 8.03
C LEU A 163 9.53 -5.32 7.90
N ILE A 164 10.44 -5.73 8.76
CA ILE A 164 11.82 -5.26 8.81
C ILE A 164 12.72 -6.48 8.71
N LEU A 165 13.55 -6.53 7.68
CA LEU A 165 14.58 -7.54 7.54
C LEU A 165 15.88 -7.02 8.16
N THR A 166 16.34 -7.72 9.18
CA THR A 166 17.61 -7.45 9.86
C THR A 166 18.57 -8.60 9.60
N ARG A 167 19.81 -8.28 9.25
CA ARG A 167 20.86 -9.28 9.09
C ARG A 167 21.47 -9.61 10.46
N GLU A 168 21.67 -10.88 10.74
CA GLU A 168 22.47 -11.31 11.88
C GLU A 168 23.96 -11.07 11.55
N GLN A 169 24.68 -10.36 12.43
CA GLN A 169 26.10 -10.02 12.24
C GLN A 169 27.03 -11.11 12.75
#